data_AF-A0AAJ1X3Y9-F1
#
_entry.id   AF-A0AAJ1X3Y9-F1
#
_cell.length_a   1.000
_cell.length_b   1.000
_cell.length_c   1.000
_cell.angle_alpha   90.00
_cell.angle_beta   90.00
_cell.angle_gamma   90.00
#
_symmetry.space_group_name_H-M   'P 1'
#
loop_
_entity.id
_entity.type
_entity.pdbx_description
1 polymer ?
#
loop_
_entity_poly.entity_id
_entity_poly.type
_entity_poly.pdbx_seq_one_letter_code
_entity_poly.pdbx_strand_id
1 'polypeptide(L)' 'MFACKAVQQGQVVRRKKRDIEHYVGMDRFLKELHQRGFQAVENREQIVIFCNRAPLRRLA' A
#
# COMPACT_ATOMS: atom_id res chain seq x y z
N MET A 1 4.04 -1.77 10.26
CA MET A 1 2.96 -2.15 9.32
C MET A 1 3.39 -3.15 8.23
N PHE A 2 4.68 -3.22 7.85
CA PHE A 2 5.15 -3.97 6.67
C PHE A 2 6.06 -5.20 6.97
N ALA A 3 5.80 -5.94 8.04
CA ALA A 3 6.62 -7.11 8.43
C ALA A 3 6.14 -8.44 7.82
N CYS A 4 5.11 -8.41 6.97
CA CYS A 4 4.50 -9.62 6.43
C CYS A 4 5.33 -10.17 5.24
N LYS A 5 5.37 -11.50 5.09
CA LYS A 5 6.11 -12.20 4.03
C LYS A 5 5.79 -11.66 2.62
N ALA A 6 4.54 -11.30 2.35
CA ALA A 6 4.13 -10.71 1.08
C ALA A 6 4.87 -9.41 0.74
N VAL A 7 5.13 -8.56 1.74
CA VAL A 7 5.87 -7.30 1.57
C VAL A 7 7.34 -7.59 1.23
N GLN A 8 7.93 -8.56 1.92
CA GLN A 8 9.34 -8.96 1.70
C GLN A 8 9.55 -9.57 0.31
N GLN A 9 8.53 -10.24 -0.24
CA GLN A 9 8.55 -10.85 -1.56
C GLN A 9 8.12 -9.91 -2.69
N GLY A 10 7.85 -8.63 -2.38
CA GLY A 10 7.43 -7.65 -3.38
C GLY A 10 6.03 -7.84 -3.95
N GLN A 11 5.15 -8.54 -3.21
CA GLN A 11 3.80 -8.88 -3.62
C GLN A 11 2.81 -7.71 -3.40
N VAL A 12 1.53 -7.98 -3.65
CA VAL A 12 0.43 -7.03 -3.46
C VAL A 12 -0.26 -7.28 -2.13
N VAL A 13 -0.50 -6.23 -1.36
CA VAL A 13 -1.20 -6.25 -0.07
C VAL A 13 -2.48 -5.43 -0.19
N ARG A 14 -3.58 -5.86 0.45
CA ARG A 14 -4.83 -5.09 0.53
C ARG A 14 -5.15 -4.72 1.96
N ARG A 15 -5.69 -3.52 2.17
CA ARG A 15 -6.09 -2.99 3.49
C ARG A 15 -7.36 -2.15 3.35
N LYS A 16 -8.19 -2.13 4.40
CA LYS A 16 -9.32 -1.20 4.46
C LYS A 16 -8.81 0.21 4.75
N LYS A 17 -9.34 1.21 4.05
CA LYS A 17 -9.02 2.63 4.26
C LYS A 17 -9.21 3.03 5.73
N ARG A 18 -10.38 2.72 6.28
CA ARG A 18 -10.71 3.00 7.69
C ARG A 18 -9.71 2.41 8.69
N ASP A 19 -9.15 1.23 8.40
CA ASP A 19 -8.22 0.57 9.30
C ASP A 19 -6.84 1.27 9.22
N ILE A 20 -6.41 1.69 8.02
CA ILE A 20 -5.20 2.50 7.85
C ILE A 20 -5.35 3.81 8.62
N GLU A 21 -6.47 4.50 8.44
CA GLU A 21 -6.73 5.77 9.11
C GLU A 21 -6.74 5.61 10.63
N HIS A 22 -7.44 4.60 11.14
CA HIS A 22 -7.60 4.39 12.58
C HIS A 22 -6.31 3.98 13.29
N TYR A 23 -5.49 3.12 12.67
CA TYR A 23 -4.31 2.55 13.34
C TYR A 23 -2.99 3.26 13.03
N VAL A 24 -2.90 4.00 11.93
CA VAL A 24 -1.62 4.58 11.45
C VAL A 24 -1.76 6.04 11.04
N GLY A 25 -2.91 6.43 10.50
CA GLY A 25 -3.16 7.72 9.85
C GLY A 25 -2.68 7.73 8.39
N MET A 26 -3.47 8.31 7.48
CA MET A 26 -3.18 8.27 6.05
C MET A 26 -1.85 8.92 5.68
N ASP A 27 -1.53 10.10 6.24
CA ASP A 27 -0.31 10.84 5.88
C ASP A 27 0.95 10.05 6.23
N ARG A 28 0.97 9.44 7.42
CA ARG A 28 2.08 8.59 7.87
C ARG A 28 2.21 7.37 6.97
N PHE A 29 1.09 6.73 6.65
CA PHE A 29 1.06 5.58 5.76
C PHE A 29 1.61 5.91 4.37
N LEU A 30 1.16 7.00 3.74
CA LEU A 30 1.64 7.44 2.43
C LEU A 30 3.13 7.80 2.45
N LYS A 31 3.60 8.45 3.52
CA LYS A 31 5.02 8.74 3.72
C LYS A 31 5.87 7.47 3.79
N GLU A 32 5.42 6.45 4.51
CA GLU A 32 6.11 5.16 4.58
C GLU A 32 6.14 4.43 3.21
N LEU A 33 5.05 4.50 2.44
CA LEU A 33 5.03 3.94 1.07
C LEU A 33 6.08 4.62 0.19
N HIS A 34 6.09 5.96 0.20
CA HIS A 34 7.03 6.76 -0.59
C HIS A 34 8.48 6.44 -0.23
N GLN A 35 8.82 6.37 1.06
CA GLN A 35 10.18 6.02 1.52
C GLN A 35 10.63 4.63 1.08
N ARG A 36 9.70 3.68 0.94
CA ARG A 36 10.00 2.31 0.48
C ARG A 36 10.03 2.19 -1.05
N GLY A 37 9.57 3.21 -1.76
CA GLY A 37 9.35 3.17 -3.21
C GLY A 37 8.17 2.29 -3.60
N PHE A 38 7.21 2.12 -2.70
CA PHE A 38 5.97 1.38 -2.96
C PHE A 38 4.92 2.31 -3.55
N GLN A 39 3.98 1.72 -4.28
CA GLN A 39 2.84 2.43 -4.85
C GLN A 39 1.56 1.83 -4.28
N ALA A 40 0.51 2.64 -4.16
CA ALA A 40 -0.80 2.15 -3.77
C ALA A 40 -1.90 2.82 -4.60
N VAL A 41 -3.00 2.09 -4.79
CA VAL A 41 -4.22 2.59 -5.42
C VAL A 41 -5.38 2.42 -4.45
N GLU A 42 -6.24 3.44 -4.40
CA GLU A 42 -7.50 3.39 -3.66
C GLU A 42 -8.64 3.02 -4.60
N ASN A 43 -9.51 2.12 -4.18
CA ASN A 43 -10.77 1.82 -4.84
C ASN A 43 -11.84 1.56 -3.78
N ARG A 44 -12.76 2.52 -3.62
CA ARG A 44 -13.72 2.55 -2.51
C ARG A 44 -12.97 2.43 -1.17
N GLU A 45 -13.49 1.63 -0.24
CA GLU A 45 -12.90 1.41 1.09
C GLU A 45 -11.62 0.55 1.11
N GLN A 46 -11.04 0.23 -0.05
CA GLN A 46 -9.86 -0.62 -0.16
C GLN A 46 -8.67 0.18 -0.69
N ILE A 47 -7.53 -0.04 -0.06
CA ILE A 47 -6.23 0.39 -0.52
C ILE A 47 -5.41 -0.85 -0.90
N VAL A 48 -4.99 -0.90 -2.15
CA VAL A 48 -4.15 -1.96 -2.73
C VAL A 48 -2.73 -1.43 -2.84
N ILE A 49 -1.80 -2.04 -2.11
CA ILE A 49 -0.39 -1.65 -2.03
C ILE A 49 0.45 -2.63 -2.84
N PHE A 50 1.26 -2.11 -3.75
CA PHE A 50 2.26 -2.83 -4.52
C PHE A 50 3.61 -2.66 -3.83
N CYS A 51 4.10 -3.72 -3.19
CA CYS A 51 5.31 -3.69 -2.37
C CYS A 51 6.60 -3.80 -3.19
N ASN A 52 6.65 -3.18 -4.36
CA ASN A 52 7.81 -3.16 -5.24
C ASN A 52 7.89 -1.82 -5.99
N ARG A 53 8.94 -1.64 -6.79
CA ARG A 53 9.21 -0.42 -7.57
C ARG A 53 8.79 -0.51 -9.04
N ALA A 54 8.11 -1.58 -9.44
CA ALA A 54 7.66 -1.72 -10.82
C ALA A 54 6.58 -0.67 -11.14
N PRO A 55 6.55 -0.12 -12.36
CA PRO A 55 5.55 0.86 -12.75
C PRO A 55 4.15 0.23 -12.78
N LEU A 56 3.15 0.95 -12.29
CA LEU A 56 1.75 0.55 -12.44
C LEU A 56 1.21 0.93 -13.81
N ARG A 57 0.49 0.00 -14.44
CA ARG A 57 -0.24 0.24 -15.68
C ARG A 57 -1.71 -0.06 -15.44
N ARG A 58 -2.58 0.91 -15.72
CA ARG A 58 -4.03 0.67 -15.76
C ARG A 58 -4.34 -0.12 -17.03
N LEU A 59 -4.96 -1.27 -16.87
CA LEU A 59 -5.46 -2.08 -17.97
C LEU A 59 -6.98 -1.93 -17.95
N ALA A 60 -7.55 -1.25 -18.95
CA ALA A 60 -8.97 -0.88 -19.12
C ALA A 60 -9.67 -0.33 -17.85
#